data_AF-A0A2A3YZU4-F1
#
_entry.id   AF-A0A2A3YZU4-F1
#
_cell.length_a   1.000
_cell.length_b   1.000
_cell.length_c   1.000
_cell.angle_alpha   90.00
_cell.angle_beta   90.00
_cell.angle_gamma   90.00
#
_symmetry.space_group_name_H-M   'P 1'
#
loop_
_entity.id
_entity.type
_entity.pdbx_description
1 polymer ?
#
loop_
_entity_poly.entity_id
_entity_poly.type
_entity_poly.pdbx_seq_one_letter_code
_entity_poly.pdbx_strand_id
1 'polypeptide(L)' 'MGAPILRYFEFAHLNAGPLRNTSAKFHALATDVDETLPDGPEKSTAMRKLLEAKDAAVRAALDA' A
#
# COMPACT_ATOMS: atom_id res chain seq x y z
N MET A 1 13.38 -7.74 -9.19
CA MET A 1 12.05 -8.22 -8.80
C MET A 1 11.63 -7.38 -7.61
N GLY A 2 10.50 -6.68 -7.69
CA GLY A 2 10.02 -5.85 -6.58
C GLY A 2 9.69 -6.68 -5.35
N ALA A 3 9.63 -6.05 -4.17
CA ALA A 3 9.39 -6.76 -2.92
C ALA A 3 8.08 -7.59 -2.98
N PRO A 4 8.07 -8.88 -2.55
CA PRO A 4 6.88 -9.74 -2.62
C PRO A 4 5.64 -9.19 -1.93
N ILE A 5 5.81 -8.24 -1.00
CA ILE A 5 4.74 -7.57 -0.27
C ILE A 5 3.94 -6.58 -1.16
N LEU A 6 4.50 -6.10 -2.28
CA LEU A 6 3.83 -5.16 -3.19
C LEU A 6 2.50 -5.70 -3.74
N ARG A 7 2.37 -7.01 -3.90
CA ARG A 7 1.11 -7.64 -4.35
C ARG A 7 -0.08 -7.29 -3.45
N TYR A 8 0.15 -7.03 -2.17
CA TYR A 8 -0.89 -6.66 -1.21
C TYR A 8 -1.30 -5.18 -1.32
N PHE A 9 -0.54 -4.39 -2.06
CA PHE A 9 -0.88 -3.00 -2.37
C PHE A 9 -1.72 -2.86 -3.64
N GLU A 10 -1.89 -3.92 -4.43
CA GLU A 10 -2.79 -3.91 -5.59
C GLU A 10 -4.18 -3.39 -5.24
N PHE A 11 -4.76 -2.64 -6.18
CA PHE A 11 -6.04 -1.95 -5.99
C PHE A 11 -6.95 -2.02 -7.22
N ALA A 12 -6.43 -2.50 -8.36
CA ALA A 12 -7.19 -2.57 -9.62
C ALA A 12 -8.38 -3.55 -9.55
N HIS A 13 -8.34 -4.50 -8.63
CA HIS A 13 -9.43 -5.45 -8.37
C HIS A 13 -10.63 -4.81 -7.63
N LEU A 14 -10.50 -3.59 -7.12
CA LEU A 14 -11.57 -2.87 -6.46
C LEU A 14 -12.42 -2.10 -7.48
N ASN A 15 -13.73 -2.02 -7.22
CA ASN A 15 -14.63 -1.16 -7.98
C ASN A 15 -14.24 0.31 -7.83
N ALA A 16 -14.57 1.13 -8.84
CA ALA A 16 -14.38 2.58 -8.74
C ALA A 16 -15.13 3.15 -7.52
N GLY A 17 -14.46 3.96 -6.71
CA GLY A 17 -15.03 4.53 -5.49
C GLY A 17 -14.00 4.81 -4.39
N PRO A 18 -14.47 5.17 -3.18
CA PRO A 18 -13.60 5.58 -2.07
C PRO A 18 -12.53 4.56 -1.70
N LEU A 19 -12.89 3.27 -1.67
CA LEU A 19 -11.99 2.18 -1.29
C LEU A 19 -10.82 2.02 -2.27
N ARG A 20 -11.11 2.11 -3.57
CA ARG A 20 -10.09 2.07 -4.63
C ARG A 20 -9.21 3.31 -4.60
N ASN A 21 -9.81 4.48 -4.42
CA ASN A 21 -9.08 5.76 -4.35
C ASN A 21 -8.15 5.81 -3.14
N THR A 22 -8.60 5.31 -1.98
CA THR A 22 -7.76 5.20 -0.78
C THR A 22 -6.64 4.19 -1.01
N SER A 23 -6.95 2.99 -1.49
CA SER A 23 -5.93 1.96 -1.78
C SER A 23 -4.88 2.42 -2.79
N ALA A 24 -5.25 3.20 -3.81
CA ALA A 24 -4.33 3.71 -4.83
C ALA A 24 -3.23 4.61 -4.24
N LYS A 25 -3.53 5.40 -3.19
CA LYS A 25 -2.55 6.25 -2.51
C LYS A 25 -1.44 5.39 -1.85
N PHE A 26 -1.84 4.30 -1.21
CA PHE A 26 -0.89 3.38 -0.57
C PHE A 26 -0.10 2.57 -1.60
N HIS A 27 -0.71 2.21 -2.74
CA HIS A 27 0.02 1.59 -3.84
C HIS A 27 1.14 2.47 -4.38
N ALA A 28 0.84 3.75 -4.66
CA ALA A 28 1.83 4.69 -5.15
C ALA A 28 2.99 4.85 -4.16
N LEU A 29 2.71 5.07 -2.87
CA LEU A 29 3.74 5.23 -1.85
C LEU A 29 4.55 3.95 -1.61
N ALA A 30 3.92 2.78 -1.59
CA ALA A 30 4.63 1.51 -1.43
C ALA A 30 5.57 1.23 -2.62
N THR A 31 5.15 1.59 -3.83
CA THR A 31 5.99 1.49 -5.04
C THR A 31 7.20 2.42 -4.94
N ASP A 32 6.98 3.68 -4.57
CA ASP A 32 8.06 4.66 -4.37
C ASP A 32 9.07 4.20 -3.30
N VAL A 33 8.59 3.67 -2.17
CA VAL A 33 9.46 3.10 -1.12
C VAL A 33 10.25 1.88 -1.63
N ASP A 34 9.65 1.02 -2.45
CA ASP A 34 10.34 -0.14 -3.02
C ASP A 34 11.43 0.26 -4.04
N GLU A 35 11.16 1.29 -4.83
CA GLU A 35 12.04 1.71 -5.93
C GLU A 35 13.17 2.65 -5.47
N THR A 36 12.93 3.48 -4.47
CA THR A 36 13.86 4.56 -4.10
C THR A 36 14.75 4.24 -2.90
N LEU A 37 14.35 3.30 -2.03
CA LEU A 37 15.09 2.98 -0.82
C LEU A 37 15.93 1.70 -0.96
N PRO A 38 17.11 1.65 -0.33
CA PRO A 38 17.95 0.46 -0.32
C PRO A 38 17.29 -0.67 0.46
N ASP A 39 17.58 -1.90 0.06
CA ASP A 39 17.10 -3.09 0.76
C ASP A 39 17.68 -3.17 2.17
N GLY A 40 16.81 -3.49 3.14
CA GLY A 40 17.21 -3.57 4.54
C GLY A 40 16.04 -3.81 5.49
N PRO A 41 16.35 -3.96 6.79
CA PRO A 41 15.35 -4.20 7.83
C PRO A 41 14.38 -3.02 7.97
N GLU A 42 14.85 -1.80 7.77
CA GLU A 42 14.01 -0.60 7.85
C GLU A 42 13.04 -0.48 6.67
N LYS A 43 13.49 -0.73 5.43
CA LYS A 43 12.60 -0.81 4.26
C LYS A 43 11.53 -1.89 4.44
N SER A 44 11.93 -3.07 4.90
CA SER A 44 10.99 -4.16 5.19
C SER A 44 9.96 -3.77 6.26
N THR A 45 10.38 -3.04 7.28
CA THR A 45 9.51 -2.54 8.35
C THR A 45 8.58 -1.43 7.85
N ALA A 46 9.08 -0.49 7.05
CA ALA A 46 8.30 0.55 6.41
C ALA A 46 7.19 -0.06 5.53
N MET A 47 7.51 -1.06 4.69
CA MET A 47 6.51 -1.72 3.85
C MET A 47 5.42 -2.44 4.65
N ARG A 48 5.76 -3.09 5.78
CA ARG A 48 4.77 -3.71 6.67
C ARG A 48 3.86 -2.68 7.34
N LYS A 49 4.44 -1.59 7.85
CA LYS A 49 3.67 -0.49 8.45
C LYS A 49 2.75 0.18 7.44
N LEU A 50 3.21 0.36 6.21
CA LEU A 50 2.39 0.87 5.11
C LEU A 50 1.21 -0.04 4.79
N LEU A 51 1.39 -1.36 4.85
CA LEU A 51 0.31 -2.31 4.61
C LEU A 51 -0.75 -2.25 5.73
N GLU A 52 -0.31 -2.22 6.99
CA GLU A 52 -1.21 -2.05 8.14
C GLU A 52 -1.98 -0.72 8.07
N ALA A 53 -1.29 0.37 7.68
CA ALA A 53 -1.91 1.68 7.49
C ALA A 53 -2.92 1.68 6.33
N LYS A 54 -2.63 0.98 5.22
CA LYS A 54 -3.57 0.79 4.11
C LYS A 54 -4.84 0.12 4.61
N ASP A 55 -4.73 -1.00 5.32
CA ASP A 55 -5.89 -1.76 5.79
C ASP A 55 -6.76 -0.94 6.76
N ALA A 56 -6.14 -0.15 7.63
CA ALA A 56 -6.86 0.78 8.51
C ALA A 56 -7.58 1.89 7.74
N ALA A 57 -6.91 2.51 6.77
CA ALA A 57 -7.49 3.58 5.96
C ALA A 57 -8.62 3.09 5.05
N VAL A 58 -8.48 1.89 4.47
CA VAL A 58 -9.53 1.28 3.63
C VAL A 58 -10.78 0.96 4.47
N ARG A 59 -10.60 0.45 5.70
CA ARG A 59 -11.73 0.28 6.64
C ARG A 59 -12.40 1.60 6.98
N ALA A 60 -11.64 2.64 7.27
CA ALA A 60 -12.19 3.97 7.55
C ALA A 60 -12.94 4.58 6.34
N ALA A 61 -12.53 4.24 5.11
CA ALA A 61 -13.19 4.71 3.89
C ALA A 61 -14.56 4.05 3.62
N LEU A 62 -14.99 3.06 4.42
CA LEU A 62 -16.35 2.51 4.37
C LEU A 62 -17.39 3.50 4.92
N ASP A 63 -16.95 4.40 5.81
CA ASP A 63 -17.80 5.37 6.50
C ASP A 63 -17.80 6.76 5.84
N ALA A 64 -17.21 6.87 4.63
CA ALA A 64 -16.97 8.12 3.91
C ALA A 64 -17.99 8.38 2.78
#